data_AF-A0A2A4T5Z8-F1
#
_entry.id   AF-A0A2A4T5Z8-F1
#
_cell.length_a   1.000
_cell.length_b   1.000
_cell.length_c   1.000
_cell.angle_alpha   90.00
_cell.angle_beta   90.00
_cell.angle_gamma   90.00
#
_symmetry.space_group_name_H-M   'P 1'
#
loop_
_entity.id
_entity.type
_entity.pdbx_description
1 polymer ?
#
loop_
_entity_poly.entity_id
_entity_poly.type
_entity_poly.pdbx_seq_one_letter_code
_entity_poly.pdbx_strand_id
1 'polypeptide(L)'
;MNYVLLIAVGLLAFFLGRKMGKKGATPNQMSDIRGSAHAALSKRTEDRKEAILKELSYRKELDDCKGTEKEGVTRLEVEKLLEVSNDTALKYLNELEDEEKVLQVGLGGNKIYYILK
;
A
#
# COMPACT_ATOMS: atom_id res chain seq x y z
N MET A 1 -40.61 46.80 -20.16
CA MET A 1 -39.16 46.48 -20.18
C MET A 1 -38.93 45.29 -19.26
N ASN A 2 -38.53 44.15 -19.83
CA ASN A 2 -38.60 42.78 -19.26
C ASN A 2 -37.64 42.48 -18.08
N TYR A 3 -37.23 43.47 -17.29
CA TYR A 3 -36.24 43.27 -16.22
C TYR A 3 -36.78 42.48 -15.03
N VAL A 4 -38.07 42.64 -14.70
CA VAL A 4 -38.72 41.87 -13.63
C VAL A 4 -38.73 40.37 -13.97
N LEU A 5 -38.93 40.04 -15.26
CA LEU A 5 -38.94 38.67 -15.75
C LEU A 5 -37.52 38.05 -15.72
N LEU A 6 -36.49 38.84 -16.05
CA LEU A 6 -35.09 38.42 -15.96
C LEU A 6 -34.64 38.19 -14.50
N ILE A 7 -35.06 39.04 -13.55
CA ILE A 7 -34.75 38.87 -12.13
C ILE A 7 -35.42 37.60 -11.57
N ALA A 8 -36.67 37.33 -11.95
CA ALA A 8 -37.38 36.12 -11.55
C ALA A 8 -36.70 34.85 -12.07
N VAL A 9 -36.26 34.83 -13.33
CA VAL A 9 -35.52 33.71 -13.92
C VAL A 9 -34.16 33.50 -13.24
N GLY A 10 -33.45 34.58 -12.90
CA GLY A 10 -32.19 34.52 -12.16
C GLY A 10 -32.33 33.90 -10.77
N LEU A 11 -33.37 34.29 -10.01
CA LEU A 11 -33.65 33.71 -8.70
C LEU A 11 -34.04 32.23 -8.78
N LEU A 12 -34.81 31.84 -9.80
CA LEU A 12 -35.22 30.45 -10.01
C LEU A 12 -34.03 29.56 -10.37
N ALA A 13 -33.14 30.03 -11.24
CA ALA A 13 -31.91 29.33 -11.61
C ALA A 13 -30.96 29.18 -10.41
N PHE A 14 -30.83 30.22 -9.57
CA PHE A 14 -30.02 30.17 -8.35
C PHE A 14 -30.53 29.15 -7.33
N PHE A 15 -31.86 29.10 -7.13
CA PHE A 15 -32.48 28.13 -6.21
C PHE A 15 -32.35 26.68 -6.70
N LEU A 16 -32.49 26.44 -8.01
CA LEU A 16 -32.28 25.12 -8.60
C LEU A 16 -30.80 24.70 -8.53
N GLY A 17 -29.87 25.62 -8.80
CA GLY A 17 -28.43 25.38 -8.73
C GLY A 17 -27.95 24.98 -7.32
N ARG A 18 -28.43 25.65 -6.26
CA ARG A 18 -28.08 25.28 -4.87
C ARG A 18 -28.59 23.91 -4.45
N LYS A 19 -29.67 23.41 -5.04
CA LYS A 19 -30.26 22.11 -4.69
C LYS A 19 -29.55 20.94 -5.39
N MET A 20 -28.96 21.17 -6.57
CA MET A 20 -28.22 20.15 -7.35
C MET A 20 -26.75 20.00 -6.96
N GLY A 21 -26.11 21.02 -6.39
CA GLY A 21 -24.69 20.99 -5.98
C GLY A 21 -24.36 20.14 -4.74
N LYS A 22 -25.35 19.50 -4.10
CA LYS A 22 -25.19 18.66 -2.89
C LYS A 22 -25.34 17.16 -3.13
N LYS A 23 -25.16 16.68 -4.36
CA LYS A 23 -24.99 15.24 -4.64
C LYS A 23 -23.52 14.82 -4.44
N GLY A 24 -22.96 15.14 -3.27
CA GLY A 24 -21.77 14.45 -2.78
C GLY A 24 -22.20 13.11 -2.19
N ALA A 25 -21.37 12.08 -2.34
CA ALA A 25 -21.62 10.74 -1.79
C ALA A 25 -22.10 10.83 -0.33
N THR A 26 -23.14 10.06 0.01
CA THR A 26 -23.65 10.03 1.38
C THR A 26 -22.57 9.47 2.31
N PRO A 27 -22.55 9.87 3.60
CA PRO A 27 -21.50 9.44 4.55
C PRO A 27 -21.27 7.92 4.59
N ASN A 28 -22.34 7.13 4.43
CA ASN A 28 -22.28 5.67 4.39
C ASN A 28 -21.62 5.12 3.12
N GLN A 29 -21.81 5.76 1.96
CA GLN A 29 -21.12 5.35 0.73
C GLN A 29 -19.61 5.65 0.81
N MET A 30 -19.22 6.72 1.51
CA MET A 30 -17.81 7.01 1.76
C MET A 30 -17.15 6.01 2.72
N SER A 31 -17.86 5.50 3.73
CA SER A 31 -17.32 4.45 4.61
C SER A 31 -17.13 3.13 3.88
N ASP A 32 -18.07 2.74 3.01
CA ASP A 32 -18.00 1.48 2.27
C ASP A 32 -16.90 1.51 1.19
N ILE A 33 -16.73 2.67 0.51
CA ILE A 33 -15.61 2.90 -0.42
C ILE A 33 -14.27 2.88 0.32
N ARG A 34 -14.20 3.45 1.52
CA ARG A 34 -12.98 3.38 2.36
C ARG A 34 -12.67 1.95 2.80
N GLY A 35 -13.68 1.20 3.27
CA GLY A 35 -13.51 -0.17 3.73
C GLY A 35 -13.04 -1.10 2.61
N SER A 36 -13.66 -1.02 1.43
CA SER A 36 -13.26 -1.80 0.25
C SER A 36 -11.86 -1.42 -0.26
N ALA A 37 -11.50 -0.13 -0.24
CA ALA A 37 -10.15 0.31 -0.58
C ALA A 37 -9.10 -0.22 0.42
N HIS A 38 -9.39 -0.18 1.71
CA HIS A 38 -8.50 -0.74 2.73
C HIS A 38 -8.32 -2.26 2.58
N ALA A 39 -9.38 -3.01 2.30
CA ALA A 39 -9.30 -4.45 2.07
C ALA A 39 -8.47 -4.81 0.83
N ALA A 40 -8.58 -4.03 -0.24
CA ALA A 40 -7.76 -4.24 -1.44
C ALA A 40 -6.28 -3.92 -1.19
N LEU A 41 -6.00 -2.89 -0.38
CA LEU A 41 -4.65 -2.49 0.00
C LEU A 41 -4.00 -3.48 0.96
N SER A 42 -4.74 -4.03 1.92
CA SER A 42 -4.23 -5.06 2.83
C SER A 42 -3.88 -6.32 2.06
N LYS A 43 -4.75 -6.77 1.16
CA LYS A 43 -4.45 -7.94 0.30
C LYS A 43 -3.15 -7.77 -0.48
N ARG A 44 -2.96 -6.63 -1.15
CA ARG A 44 -1.71 -6.34 -1.89
C ARG A 44 -0.47 -6.31 -1.00
N THR A 45 -0.63 -5.90 0.25
CA THR A 45 0.48 -5.87 1.21
C THR A 45 0.85 -7.28 1.63
N GLU A 46 -0.14 -8.13 1.93
CA GLU A 46 0.08 -9.55 2.21
C GLU A 46 0.72 -10.29 1.03
N ASP A 47 0.21 -10.11 -0.19
CA ASP A 47 0.77 -10.75 -1.39
C ASP A 47 2.26 -10.39 -1.60
N ARG A 48 2.64 -9.15 -1.27
CA ARG A 48 4.02 -8.68 -1.36
C ARG A 48 4.91 -9.23 -0.26
N LYS A 49 4.40 -9.32 0.98
CA LYS A 49 5.09 -9.98 2.09
C LYS A 49 5.34 -11.46 1.78
N GLU A 50 4.36 -12.15 1.20
CA GLU A 50 4.49 -13.54 0.78
C GLU A 50 5.56 -13.71 -0.31
N ALA A 51 5.66 -12.78 -1.26
CA ALA A 51 6.72 -12.80 -2.28
C ALA A 51 8.13 -12.70 -1.67
N ILE A 52 8.32 -11.88 -0.62
CA ILE A 52 9.61 -11.78 0.10
C ILE A 52 9.94 -13.13 0.78
N LEU A 53 8.96 -13.73 1.46
CA LEU A 53 9.15 -15.02 2.13
C LEU A 53 9.47 -16.13 1.14
N LYS A 54 8.80 -16.16 -0.02
CA LYS A 54 9.07 -17.13 -1.07
C LYS A 54 10.48 -17.01 -1.62
N GLU A 55 10.95 -15.78 -1.84
CA GLU A 55 12.32 -15.52 -2.28
C GLU A 55 13.34 -15.99 -1.24
N LEU A 56 13.10 -15.72 0.05
CA LEU A 56 13.95 -16.21 1.13
C LEU A 56 13.98 -17.74 1.21
N SER A 57 12.82 -18.40 1.10
CA SER A 57 12.74 -19.86 1.11
C SER A 57 13.50 -20.47 -0.07
N TYR A 58 13.36 -19.88 -1.26
CA TYR A 58 14.08 -20.32 -2.45
C TYR A 58 15.60 -20.19 -2.29
N ARG A 59 16.09 -19.11 -1.67
CA ARG A 59 17.52 -18.91 -1.40
C ARG A 59 18.05 -19.92 -0.38
N LYS A 60 17.28 -20.20 0.66
CA LYS A 60 17.63 -21.20 1.68
C LYS A 60 17.78 -22.60 1.07
N GLU A 61 16.81 -23.01 0.24
CA GLU A 61 16.87 -24.29 -0.48
C GLU A 61 18.09 -24.36 -1.43
N LEU A 62 18.45 -23.24 -2.06
CA LEU A 62 19.62 -23.14 -2.94
C LEU A 62 20.94 -23.26 -2.18
N ASP A 63 21.04 -22.66 -0.99
CA ASP A 63 22.23 -22.76 -0.15
C ASP A 63 22.45 -24.19 0.31
N ASP A 64 21.40 -24.88 0.79
CA ASP A 64 21.44 -26.29 1.16
C ASP A 64 21.93 -27.20 0.00
N CYS A 65 21.64 -26.81 -1.24
CA CYS A 65 22.03 -27.57 -2.43
C CYS A 65 23.41 -27.22 -3.00
N LYS A 66 23.89 -25.98 -2.84
CA LYS A 66 25.07 -25.46 -3.58
C LYS A 66 26.14 -24.79 -2.72
N GLY A 67 25.92 -24.63 -1.41
CA GLY A 67 26.86 -23.99 -0.48
C GLY A 67 27.18 -22.54 -0.87
N THR A 68 26.16 -21.77 -1.23
CA THR A 68 26.30 -20.37 -1.65
C THR A 68 25.88 -19.42 -0.53
N GLU A 69 26.83 -18.62 -0.04
CA GLU A 69 26.78 -17.80 1.19
C GLU A 69 25.64 -16.76 1.37
N LYS A 70 24.62 -16.68 0.50
CA LYS A 70 23.56 -15.67 0.60
C LYS A 70 22.24 -16.23 1.11
N GLU A 71 22.18 -16.46 2.42
CA GLU A 71 20.98 -16.93 3.12
C GLU A 71 19.88 -15.86 3.28
N GLY A 72 20.16 -14.59 2.97
CA GLY A 72 19.26 -13.48 3.25
C GLY A 72 18.94 -12.57 2.07
N VAL A 73 18.02 -11.64 2.32
CA VAL A 73 17.68 -10.53 1.42
C VAL A 73 18.03 -9.20 2.06
N THR A 74 18.55 -8.27 1.25
CA THR A 74 18.71 -6.88 1.70
C THR A 74 17.48 -6.05 1.34
N ARG A 75 17.29 -4.93 2.04
CA ARG A 75 16.26 -3.93 1.70
C ARG A 75 16.30 -3.52 0.23
N LEU A 76 17.50 -3.35 -0.34
CA LEU A 76 17.69 -2.98 -1.76
C LEU A 76 17.27 -4.08 -2.72
N GLU A 77 17.41 -5.34 -2.32
CA GLU A 77 16.94 -6.48 -3.12
C GLU A 77 15.41 -6.55 -3.08
N VAL A 78 14.79 -6.30 -1.92
CA VAL A 78 13.32 -6.22 -1.80
C VAL A 78 12.74 -5.05 -2.60
N GLU A 79 13.40 -3.90 -2.58
CA GLU A 79 13.05 -2.73 -3.40
C GLU A 79 12.95 -3.11 -4.89
N LYS A 80 13.96 -3.85 -5.39
CA LYS A 80 14.00 -4.33 -6.78
C LYS A 80 13.01 -5.45 -7.06
N LEU A 81 12.82 -6.37 -6.11
CA LEU A 81 11.91 -7.52 -6.25
C LEU A 81 10.47 -7.08 -6.41
N LEU A 82 10.06 -6.06 -5.65
CA LEU A 82 8.66 -5.62 -5.57
C LEU A 82 8.39 -4.31 -6.33
N GLU A 83 9.43 -3.69 -6.91
CA GLU A 83 9.37 -2.38 -7.58
C GLU A 83 8.72 -1.30 -6.69
N VAL A 84 9.11 -1.27 -5.42
CA VAL A 84 8.59 -0.32 -4.42
C VAL A 84 9.67 0.66 -3.99
N SER A 85 9.30 1.71 -3.25
CA SER A 85 10.30 2.59 -2.63
C SER A 85 11.08 1.86 -1.54
N ASN A 86 12.29 2.35 -1.29
CA ASN A 86 13.16 1.86 -0.24
C ASN A 86 12.47 1.85 1.16
N ASP A 87 11.72 2.90 1.49
CA ASP A 87 10.96 3.00 2.74
C ASP A 87 9.81 1.97 2.80
N THR A 88 9.18 1.69 1.68
CA THR A 88 8.10 0.68 1.61
C THR A 88 8.67 -0.73 1.77
N ALA A 89 9.83 -1.01 1.18
CA ALA A 89 10.55 -2.27 1.37
C ALA A 89 10.94 -2.45 2.85
N LEU A 90 11.47 -1.40 3.49
CA LEU A 90 11.78 -1.43 4.92
C LEU A 90 10.53 -1.68 5.76
N LYS A 91 9.40 -1.03 5.44
CA LYS A 91 8.14 -1.24 6.14
C LYS A 91 7.69 -2.71 6.08
N TYR A 92 7.75 -3.35 4.92
CA TYR A 92 7.36 -4.76 4.80
C TYR A 92 8.31 -5.69 5.56
N LEU A 93 9.61 -5.41 5.57
CA LEU A 93 10.59 -6.18 6.34
C LEU A 93 10.37 -6.04 7.84
N ASN A 94 10.08 -4.83 8.33
CA ASN A 94 9.74 -4.58 9.72
C ASN A 94 8.43 -5.28 10.12
N GLU A 95 7.39 -5.22 9.29
CA GLU A 95 6.14 -5.95 9.54
C GLU A 95 6.39 -7.48 9.60
N LEU A 96 7.24 -8.01 8.73
CA LEU A 96 7.61 -9.44 8.75
C LEU A 96 8.43 -9.82 9.98
N GLU A 97 9.25 -8.92 10.50
CA GLU A 97 10.03 -9.10 11.73
C GLU A 97 9.12 -9.03 12.97
N ASP A 98 8.20 -8.07 13.00
CA ASP A 98 7.16 -7.94 14.03
C ASP A 98 6.23 -9.18 14.07
N GLU A 99 5.97 -9.78 12.90
CA GLU A 99 5.24 -11.04 12.73
C GLU A 99 6.09 -12.29 13.01
N GLU A 100 7.35 -12.13 13.43
CA GLU A 100 8.32 -13.19 13.72
C GLU A 100 8.63 -14.14 12.54
N LYS A 101 8.42 -13.70 11.29
CA LYS A 101 8.69 -14.51 10.09
C LYS A 101 10.12 -14.36 9.57
N VAL A 102 10.73 -13.20 9.81
CA VAL A 102 12.12 -12.91 9.45
C VAL A 102 12.87 -12.34 10.64
N LEU A 103 14.19 -12.42 10.60
CA LEU A 103 15.09 -11.82 11.58
C LEU A 103 16.05 -10.87 10.88
N GLN A 104 16.17 -9.63 11.40
CA GLN A 104 17.22 -8.74 10.95
C GLN A 104 18.59 -9.20 11.47
N VAL A 105 19.54 -9.34 10.56
CA VAL A 105 20.94 -9.62 10.87
C VAL A 105 21.82 -8.46 10.42
N GLY A 106 22.68 -7.99 11.34
CA GLY A 106 23.63 -6.93 11.11
C GLY A 106 23.46 -5.74 12.06
N LEU A 107 24.58 -5.03 12.29
CA LEU A 107 24.65 -3.94 13.28
C LEU A 107 24.22 -2.57 12.73
N GLY A 108 24.20 -2.39 11.40
CA GLY A 108 23.86 -1.11 10.79
C GLY A 108 24.30 -0.93 9.34
N GLY A 109 23.63 -0.01 8.63
CA GLY A 109 23.99 0.43 7.29
C GLY A 109 23.81 -0.65 6.21
N ASN A 110 24.73 -0.70 5.25
CA ASN A 110 24.63 -1.57 4.07
C ASN A 110 24.86 -3.06 4.36
N LYS A 111 25.15 -3.41 5.61
CA LYS A 111 25.36 -4.81 6.06
C LYS A 111 24.11 -5.41 6.70
N ILE A 112 22.97 -4.71 6.66
CA ILE A 112 21.70 -5.23 7.16
C ILE A 112 21.09 -6.13 6.09
N TYR A 113 20.78 -7.37 6.49
CA TYR A 113 20.03 -8.32 5.70
C TYR A 113 19.03 -9.06 6.60
N TYR A 114 18.03 -9.66 5.99
CA TYR A 114 16.97 -10.37 6.69
C TYR A 114 17.01 -11.83 6.26
N ILE A 115 16.89 -12.73 7.23
CA ILE A 115 16.84 -14.18 7.03
C ILE A 115 15.50 -14.73 7.53
N LEU A 116 15.10 -15.91 7.05
CA LEU A 116 13.97 -16.63 7.64
C LEU A 116 14.31 -17.05 9.07
N LYS A 117 13.35 -16.87 9.97
CA LYS A 117 13.43 -17.37 11.35
C LYS A 117 13.15 -18.87 11.42
#